data_AF-A0AAD4MKQ8-F1
#
_entry.id   AF-A0AAD4MKQ8-F1
#
_cell.length_a   1.000
_cell.length_b   1.000
_cell.length_c   1.000
_cell.angle_alpha   90.00
_cell.angle_beta   90.00
_cell.angle_gamma   90.00
#
_symmetry.space_group_name_H-M   'P 1'
#
loop_
_entity.id
_entity.type
_entity.pdbx_description
1 polymer ?
#
loop_
_entity_poly.entity_id
_entity_poly.type
_entity_poly.pdbx_seq_one_letter_code
_entity_poly.pdbx_strand_id
1 'polypeptide(L)'
;MKLPSITVCPKNPDALDYKKIIRDIGKRLPRIDRFTLGRLLAFVIAGAGFSNVNEVLHQVSPNEMQRLSAMYRRWKGNRSLVEFYTTLIEKNGYRCDEFFSDCYYGFEKLNCCEIFRPYYVMLRGRCFRIDNFTQKDPDASGKLRIYMNQLHSRLSERAGLQV
;
A
#
# COMPACT_ATOMS: atom_id res chain seq x y z
N MET A 1 26.51 17.45 -3.41
CA MET A 1 26.60 15.99 -3.16
C MET A 1 25.19 15.41 -3.26
N LYS A 2 24.97 14.20 -3.82
CA LYS A 2 23.61 13.61 -3.83
C LYS A 2 23.23 13.16 -2.43
N LEU A 3 21.98 13.38 -2.02
CA LEU A 3 21.48 12.74 -0.80
C LEU A 3 21.49 11.21 -0.97
N PRO A 4 21.71 10.45 0.12
CA PRO A 4 21.53 9.01 0.09
C PRO A 4 20.09 8.67 -0.32
N SER A 5 19.92 7.53 -0.99
CA SER A 5 18.59 7.10 -1.41
C SER A 5 17.76 6.71 -0.19
N ILE A 6 16.76 7.52 0.14
CA ILE A 6 15.78 7.23 1.19
C ILE A 6 14.57 6.58 0.54
N THR A 7 14.18 5.42 1.03
CA THR A 7 12.92 4.74 0.66
C THR A 7 12.00 4.70 1.86
N VAL A 8 10.82 5.28 1.72
CA VAL A 8 9.80 5.32 2.76
C VAL A 8 8.66 4.40 2.35
N CYS A 9 8.38 3.41 3.18
CA CYS A 9 7.33 2.41 2.95
C CYS A 9 6.26 2.52 4.04
N PRO A 10 4.98 2.33 3.69
CA PRO A 10 3.94 2.17 4.70
C PRO A 10 4.20 0.93 5.54
N LYS A 11 3.80 0.98 6.81
CA LYS A 11 3.85 -0.18 7.70
C LYS A 11 2.91 -1.30 7.23
N ASN A 12 1.74 -0.91 6.72
CA ASN A 12 0.70 -1.83 6.32
C ASN A 12 0.55 -1.81 4.79
N PRO A 13 0.68 -2.98 4.12
CA PRO A 13 0.60 -3.08 2.66
C PRO A 13 -0.83 -2.91 2.13
N ASP A 14 -1.81 -2.82 3.03
CA ASP A 14 -3.23 -2.70 2.73
C ASP A 14 -3.71 -1.24 2.68
N ALA A 15 -2.80 -0.28 2.53
CA ALA A 15 -3.11 1.13 2.27
C ALA A 15 -3.71 1.34 0.86
N LEU A 16 -4.84 0.71 0.61
CA LEU A 16 -5.52 0.72 -0.68
C LEU A 16 -6.80 1.56 -0.59
N ASP A 17 -7.24 2.08 -1.72
CA ASP A 17 -8.56 2.68 -1.88
C ASP A 17 -9.62 1.57 -1.88
N TYR A 18 -10.05 1.19 -0.67
CA TYR A 18 -11.08 0.18 -0.48
C TYR A 18 -12.39 0.52 -1.18
N LYS A 19 -12.74 1.80 -1.35
CA LYS A 19 -13.97 2.17 -2.06
C LYS A 19 -13.88 1.73 -3.53
N LYS A 20 -12.75 1.99 -4.18
CA LYS A 20 -12.50 1.54 -5.57
C LYS A 20 -12.45 0.02 -5.67
N ILE A 21 -11.78 -0.65 -4.72
CA ILE A 21 -11.65 -2.11 -4.72
C ILE A 21 -12.99 -2.80 -4.51
N ILE A 22 -13.79 -2.35 -3.54
CA ILE A 22 -15.13 -2.89 -3.27
C ILE A 22 -16.01 -2.76 -4.51
N ARG A 23 -15.93 -1.63 -5.22
CA ARG A 23 -16.64 -1.43 -6.48
C ARG A 23 -16.14 -2.37 -7.58
N ASP A 24 -14.84 -2.66 -7.68
CA ASP A 24 -14.29 -3.64 -8.65
C ASP A 24 -14.76 -5.06 -8.32
N ILE A 25 -14.70 -5.45 -7.04
CA ILE A 25 -15.17 -6.74 -6.55
C ILE A 25 -16.66 -6.90 -6.83
N GLY A 26 -17.47 -5.89 -6.53
CA GLY A 26 -18.93 -5.91 -6.68
C GLY A 26 -19.40 -6.14 -8.13
N LYS A 27 -18.57 -5.81 -9.14
CA LYS A 27 -18.87 -6.10 -10.55
C LYS A 27 -18.84 -7.60 -10.88
N ARG A 28 -18.11 -8.40 -10.10
CA ARG A 28 -17.87 -9.83 -10.37
C ARG A 28 -18.39 -10.76 -9.27
N LEU A 29 -18.50 -10.25 -8.05
CA LEU A 29 -18.99 -10.94 -6.87
C LEU A 29 -20.13 -10.11 -6.25
N PRO A 30 -21.36 -10.20 -6.80
CA PRO A 30 -22.50 -9.50 -6.22
C PRO A 30 -22.85 -10.08 -4.84
N ARG A 31 -23.27 -9.21 -3.91
CA ARG A 31 -23.78 -9.57 -2.57
C ARG A 31 -22.76 -10.26 -1.64
N ILE A 32 -21.51 -9.80 -1.64
CA ILE A 32 -20.52 -10.16 -0.62
C ILE A 32 -20.72 -9.32 0.66
N ASP A 33 -20.75 -9.95 1.83
CA ASP A 33 -20.79 -9.24 3.10
C ASP A 33 -19.41 -8.66 3.46
N ARG A 34 -19.38 -7.69 4.37
CA ARG A 34 -18.14 -6.95 4.71
C ARG A 34 -17.06 -7.85 5.32
N PHE A 35 -17.44 -8.90 6.04
CA PHE A 35 -16.50 -9.77 6.72
C PHE A 35 -15.81 -10.71 5.73
N THR A 36 -16.59 -11.36 4.85
CA THR A 36 -16.04 -12.18 3.76
C THR A 36 -15.18 -11.36 2.80
N LEU A 37 -15.57 -10.11 2.52
CA LEU A 37 -14.79 -9.17 1.73
C LEU A 37 -13.42 -8.88 2.35
N GLY A 38 -13.37 -8.58 3.66
CA GLY A 38 -12.11 -8.33 4.36
C GLY A 38 -11.17 -9.54 4.30
N ARG A 39 -11.71 -10.74 4.52
CA ARG A 39 -10.95 -12.01 4.42
C ARG A 39 -10.46 -12.30 3.02
N LEU A 40 -11.28 -12.01 1.99
CA LEU A 40 -10.88 -12.14 0.59
C LEU A 40 -9.72 -11.18 0.26
N LEU A 41 -9.78 -9.95 0.75
CA LEU A 41 -8.70 -8.98 0.55
C LEU A 41 -7.41 -9.39 1.26
N ALA A 42 -7.50 -9.84 2.51
CA ALA A 42 -6.35 -10.38 3.23
C ALA A 42 -5.73 -11.58 2.52
N PHE A 43 -6.55 -12.51 2.03
CA PHE A 43 -6.11 -13.68 1.26
C PHE A 43 -5.37 -13.28 -0.01
N VAL A 44 -5.90 -12.32 -0.78
CA VAL A 44 -5.26 -11.85 -2.01
C VAL A 44 -3.97 -11.08 -1.73
N ILE A 45 -3.96 -10.20 -0.71
CA ILE A 45 -2.78 -9.44 -0.33
C ILE A 45 -1.65 -10.36 0.17
N ALA A 46 -1.99 -11.40 0.95
CA ALA A 46 -1.03 -12.42 1.35
C ALA A 46 -0.53 -13.24 0.15
N GLY A 47 -1.41 -13.54 -0.81
CA GLY A 47 -1.05 -14.18 -2.08
C GLY A 47 -0.08 -13.37 -2.94
N ALA A 48 0.02 -12.05 -2.74
CA ALA A 48 1.04 -11.20 -3.35
C ALA A 48 2.40 -11.27 -2.64
N GLY A 49 2.49 -11.99 -1.52
CA GLY A 49 3.67 -12.10 -0.67
C GLY A 49 3.85 -10.92 0.28
N PHE A 50 2.83 -10.10 0.55
CA PHE A 50 2.97 -9.00 1.51
C PHE A 50 2.93 -9.48 2.96
N SER A 51 3.71 -8.85 3.83
CA SER A 51 3.78 -9.17 5.26
C SER A 51 2.64 -8.52 6.06
N ASN A 52 2.48 -8.86 7.34
CA ASN A 52 1.49 -8.29 8.26
C ASN A 52 0.00 -8.56 7.93
N VAL A 53 -0.29 -9.57 7.09
CA VAL A 53 -1.66 -10.06 6.82
C VAL A 53 -1.97 -11.42 7.45
N ASN A 54 -0.96 -12.06 8.06
CA ASN A 54 -1.05 -13.42 8.61
C ASN A 54 -2.04 -13.51 9.78
N GLU A 55 -2.16 -12.46 10.60
CA GLU A 55 -3.09 -12.45 11.75
C GLU A 55 -4.55 -12.70 11.33
N VAL A 56 -4.95 -12.15 10.17
CA VAL A 56 -6.30 -12.37 9.62
C VAL A 56 -6.46 -13.79 9.08
N LEU A 57 -5.39 -14.36 8.53
CA LEU A 57 -5.42 -15.67 7.87
C LEU A 57 -5.30 -16.85 8.85
N HIS A 58 -4.66 -16.68 10.01
CA HIS A 58 -4.58 -17.72 11.03
C HIS A 58 -5.95 -18.17 11.57
N GLN A 59 -6.98 -17.33 11.41
CA GLN A 59 -8.35 -17.62 11.83
C GLN A 59 -9.21 -18.26 10.72
N VAL A 60 -8.65 -18.53 9.55
CA VAL A 60 -9.37 -19.04 8.38
C VAL A 60 -9.25 -20.56 8.33
N SER A 61 -10.39 -21.24 8.37
CA SER A 61 -10.44 -22.71 8.25
C SER A 61 -10.03 -23.19 6.84
N PRO A 62 -9.61 -24.46 6.67
CA PRO A 62 -9.27 -25.01 5.35
C PRO A 62 -10.44 -24.92 4.34
N ASN A 63 -11.67 -25.19 4.78
CA ASN A 63 -12.86 -25.06 3.95
C ASN A 63 -13.08 -23.61 3.51
N GLU A 64 -12.82 -22.67 4.41
CA GLU A 64 -12.94 -21.25 4.09
C GLU A 64 -11.84 -20.79 3.13
N MET A 65 -10.61 -21.28 3.27
CA MET A 65 -9.54 -21.01 2.29
C MET A 65 -9.93 -21.46 0.88
N GLN A 66 -10.59 -22.62 0.74
CA GLN A 66 -11.08 -23.07 -0.57
C GLN A 66 -12.15 -22.13 -1.14
N ARG A 67 -13.06 -21.62 -0.29
CA ARG A 67 -14.07 -20.62 -0.69
C ARG A 67 -13.42 -19.31 -1.12
N LEU A 68 -12.46 -18.79 -0.36
CA LEU A 68 -11.70 -17.58 -0.71
C LEU A 68 -10.93 -17.76 -2.02
N SER A 69 -10.31 -18.92 -2.24
CA SER A 69 -9.64 -19.25 -3.51
C SER A 69 -10.61 -19.27 -4.70
N ALA A 70 -11.82 -19.83 -4.53
CA ALA A 70 -12.85 -19.80 -5.57
C ALA A 70 -13.34 -18.38 -5.87
N MET A 71 -13.55 -17.56 -4.83
CA MET A 71 -13.94 -16.16 -4.96
C MET A 71 -12.85 -15.33 -5.63
N TYR A 72 -11.59 -15.51 -5.23
CA TYR A 72 -10.43 -14.88 -5.86
C TYR A 72 -10.38 -15.20 -7.36
N ARG A 73 -10.54 -16.47 -7.75
CA ARG A 73 -10.53 -16.86 -9.18
C ARG A 73 -11.63 -16.15 -9.98
N ARG A 74 -12.84 -16.04 -9.43
CA ARG A 74 -13.95 -15.29 -10.04
C ARG A 74 -13.65 -13.79 -10.12
N TRP A 75 -13.12 -13.20 -9.05
CA TRP A 75 -12.74 -11.79 -9.03
C TRP A 75 -11.61 -11.51 -10.02
N LYS A 76 -10.53 -12.30 -10.05
CA LYS A 76 -9.46 -12.20 -11.04
C LYS A 76 -10.00 -12.30 -12.47
N GLY A 77 -10.90 -13.25 -12.71
CA GLY A 77 -11.47 -13.57 -14.01
C GLY A 77 -10.37 -13.80 -15.04
N ASN A 78 -10.51 -13.20 -16.22
CA ASN A 78 -9.60 -13.42 -17.34
C ASN A 78 -8.28 -12.63 -17.26
N ARG A 79 -8.09 -11.79 -16.24
CA ARG A 79 -6.84 -11.03 -16.05
C ARG A 79 -5.67 -11.97 -15.75
N SER A 80 -4.49 -11.68 -16.26
CA SER A 80 -3.26 -12.33 -15.79
C SER A 80 -2.98 -11.99 -14.32
N LEU A 81 -2.08 -12.74 -13.68
CA LEU A 81 -1.67 -12.43 -12.30
C LEU A 81 -1.06 -11.02 -12.21
N VAL A 82 -0.22 -10.66 -13.18
CA VAL A 82 0.42 -9.34 -13.26
C VAL A 82 -0.63 -8.26 -13.41
N GLU A 83 -1.54 -8.35 -14.39
CA GLU A 83 -2.59 -7.36 -14.61
C GLU A 83 -3.49 -7.17 -13.39
N PHE A 84 -3.81 -8.27 -12.71
CA PHE A 84 -4.63 -8.24 -11.51
C PHE A 84 -3.95 -7.48 -10.38
N TYR A 85 -2.70 -7.82 -10.04
CA TYR A 85 -1.98 -7.15 -8.96
C TYR A 85 -1.57 -5.72 -9.31
N THR A 86 -1.23 -5.44 -10.57
CA THR A 86 -1.02 -4.07 -11.06
C THR A 86 -2.28 -3.22 -10.85
N THR A 87 -3.46 -3.78 -11.15
CA THR A 87 -4.72 -3.07 -10.92
C THR A 87 -5.02 -2.91 -9.43
N LEU A 88 -4.76 -3.94 -8.62
CA LEU A 88 -5.05 -3.93 -7.19
C LEU A 88 -4.16 -2.95 -6.41
N ILE A 89 -2.86 -2.96 -6.69
CA ILE A 89 -1.85 -2.27 -5.87
C ILE A 89 -1.44 -0.94 -6.49
N GLU A 90 -1.26 -0.85 -7.80
CA GLU A 90 -0.77 0.39 -8.42
C GLU A 90 -1.91 1.38 -8.68
N LYS A 91 -3.02 0.90 -9.26
CA LYS A 91 -4.15 1.76 -9.62
C LYS A 91 -5.04 2.11 -8.43
N ASN A 92 -5.19 1.18 -7.49
CA ASN A 92 -5.99 1.39 -6.28
C ASN A 92 -5.13 1.61 -5.03
N GLY A 93 -3.81 1.61 -5.11
CA GLY A 93 -2.97 2.00 -3.99
C GLY A 93 -2.99 3.51 -3.76
N TYR A 94 -2.59 3.90 -2.57
CA TYR A 94 -2.42 5.28 -2.16
C TYR A 94 -1.47 6.07 -3.10
N ARG A 95 -1.81 7.34 -3.30
CA ARG A 95 -1.00 8.30 -4.06
C ARG A 95 0.07 8.95 -3.19
N CYS A 96 1.02 9.62 -3.83
CA CYS A 96 2.08 10.33 -3.13
C CYS A 96 1.54 11.45 -2.22
N ASP A 97 0.57 12.22 -2.70
CA ASP A 97 -0.08 13.31 -1.95
C ASP A 97 -1.03 12.81 -0.85
N GLU A 98 -1.44 11.55 -0.93
CA GLU A 98 -2.15 10.88 0.16
C GLU A 98 -1.16 10.35 1.21
N PHE A 99 0.07 10.01 0.82
CA PHE A 99 1.11 9.49 1.71
C PHE A 99 1.85 10.57 2.49
N PHE A 100 2.30 11.61 1.79
CA PHE A 100 3.08 12.69 2.38
C PHE A 100 2.19 13.91 2.62
N SER A 101 2.28 14.49 3.82
CA SER A 101 1.66 15.78 4.14
C SER A 101 2.52 16.90 3.59
N ASP A 102 3.79 16.95 4.01
CA ASP A 102 4.69 18.05 3.71
C ASP A 102 6.15 17.59 3.66
N CYS A 103 6.96 18.26 2.83
CA CYS A 103 8.39 18.06 2.75
C CYS A 103 9.09 19.41 2.84
N TYR A 104 10.19 19.46 3.58
CA TYR A 104 11.01 20.66 3.71
C TYR A 104 12.48 20.31 3.53
N TYR A 105 13.22 21.20 2.89
CA TYR A 105 14.68 21.16 2.86
C TYR A 105 15.20 22.46 3.47
N GLY A 106 15.81 22.36 4.65
CA GLY A 106 16.05 23.53 5.48
C GLY A 106 14.75 24.24 5.81
N PHE A 107 14.61 25.51 5.43
CA PHE A 107 13.39 26.31 5.60
C PHE A 107 12.48 26.32 4.37
N GLU A 108 12.93 25.78 3.24
CA GLU A 108 12.17 25.76 1.99
C GLU A 108 11.15 24.62 1.99
N LYS A 109 9.88 24.94 1.67
CA LYS A 109 8.83 23.93 1.45
C LYS A 109 9.00 23.34 0.05
N LEU A 110 9.06 22.02 -0.03
CA LEU A 110 9.20 21.27 -1.27
C LEU A 110 7.92 20.51 -1.63
N ASN A 111 7.75 20.24 -2.92
CA ASN A 111 6.77 19.26 -3.38
C ASN A 111 7.31 17.84 -3.15
N CYS A 112 6.74 17.12 -2.17
CA CYS A 112 7.12 15.73 -1.89
C CYS A 112 7.06 14.83 -3.13
N CYS A 113 6.11 15.06 -4.03
CA CYS A 113 5.86 14.18 -5.18
C CYS A 113 6.74 14.47 -6.39
N GLU A 114 7.54 15.54 -6.34
CA GLU A 114 8.61 15.80 -7.29
C GLU A 114 9.91 15.10 -6.87
N ILE A 115 10.16 15.02 -5.55
CA ILE A 115 11.37 14.41 -5.00
C ILE A 115 11.24 12.90 -4.76
N PHE A 116 10.03 12.41 -4.48
CA PHE A 116 9.74 11.00 -4.25
C PHE A 116 9.02 10.36 -5.43
N ARG A 117 9.56 9.26 -5.93
CA ARG A 117 8.93 8.44 -6.98
C ARG A 117 8.42 7.11 -6.40
N PRO A 118 7.31 6.57 -6.95
CA PRO A 118 6.85 5.24 -6.59
C PRO A 118 7.96 4.21 -6.83
N TYR A 119 8.21 3.36 -5.84
CA TYR A 119 9.16 2.27 -5.89
C TYR A 119 8.55 1.05 -5.21
N TYR A 120 8.61 -0.12 -5.85
CA TYR A 120 7.98 -1.33 -5.32
C TYR A 120 9.01 -2.18 -4.60
N VAL A 121 8.75 -2.47 -3.34
CA VAL A 121 9.60 -3.30 -2.49
C VAL A 121 8.89 -4.61 -2.20
N MET A 122 9.60 -5.73 -2.38
CA MET A 122 9.10 -7.05 -2.02
C MET A 122 8.61 -7.06 -0.57
N LEU A 123 7.51 -7.77 -0.30
CA LEU A 123 6.85 -7.86 1.01
C LEU A 123 6.16 -6.58 1.54
N ARG A 124 6.56 -5.38 1.10
CA ARG A 124 6.00 -4.10 1.56
C ARG A 124 5.06 -3.43 0.56
N GLY A 125 5.17 -3.79 -0.72
CA GLY A 125 4.34 -3.26 -1.80
C GLY A 125 4.84 -1.92 -2.31
N ARG A 126 3.91 -0.99 -2.56
CA ARG A 126 4.26 0.36 -3.00
C ARG A 126 5.00 1.07 -1.88
N CYS A 127 6.08 1.76 -2.23
CA CYS A 127 6.85 2.66 -1.38
C CYS A 127 7.21 3.90 -2.18
N PHE A 128 7.84 4.87 -1.55
CA PHE A 128 8.29 6.10 -2.17
C PHE A 128 9.78 6.30 -1.93
N ARG A 129 10.55 6.37 -3.02
CA ARG A 129 12.01 6.51 -2.97
C ARG A 129 12.43 7.86 -3.51
N ILE A 130 13.39 8.52 -2.86
CA ILE A 130 14.00 9.74 -3.37
C ILE A 130 14.62 9.46 -4.74
N ASP A 131 14.28 10.31 -5.70
CA ASP A 131 14.86 10.31 -7.02
C ASP A 131 15.77 11.54 -7.20
N ASN A 132 17.08 11.28 -7.23
CA ASN A 132 18.11 12.26 -7.62
C ASN A 132 18.06 13.64 -6.95
N PHE A 133 17.76 13.70 -5.64
CA PHE A 133 17.83 14.97 -4.90
C PHE A 133 19.28 15.31 -4.49
N THR A 134 19.73 16.52 -4.83
CA THR A 134 21.09 16.99 -4.53
C THR A 134 21.09 17.90 -3.32
N GLN A 135 21.95 17.59 -2.35
CA GLN A 135 22.21 18.46 -1.21
C GLN A 135 22.93 19.73 -1.70
N LYS A 136 22.30 20.88 -1.46
CA LYS A 136 22.77 22.21 -1.88
C LYS A 136 23.55 22.91 -0.76
N ASP A 137 23.22 22.63 0.49
CA ASP A 137 23.79 23.33 1.64
C ASP A 137 24.83 22.47 2.39
N PRO A 138 25.95 23.06 2.83
CA PRO A 138 26.84 22.45 3.80
C PRO A 138 26.18 22.42 5.19
N ASP A 139 26.29 21.27 5.88
CA ASP A 139 25.88 21.05 7.28
C ASP A 139 24.35 21.06 7.58
N ALA A 140 23.99 21.13 8.87
CA ALA A 140 22.66 20.98 9.46
C ALA A 140 21.57 21.94 8.94
N SER A 141 21.94 22.96 8.17
CA SER A 141 21.03 23.88 7.50
C SER A 141 20.21 23.18 6.41
N GLY A 142 20.81 22.20 5.73
CA GLY A 142 20.21 21.45 4.62
C GLY A 142 19.53 20.15 5.04
N LYS A 143 18.71 20.16 6.10
CA LYS A 143 18.00 18.96 6.58
C LYS A 143 16.72 18.71 5.77
N LEU A 144 16.56 17.49 5.27
CA LEU A 144 15.31 17.01 4.71
C LEU A 144 14.37 16.58 5.84
N ARG A 145 13.24 17.28 5.97
CA ARG A 145 12.16 16.93 6.91
C ARG A 145 10.95 16.45 6.11
N ILE A 146 10.39 15.33 6.51
CA ILE A 146 9.28 14.67 5.82
C ILE A 146 8.18 14.44 6.84
N TYR A 147 6.98 14.89 6.51
CA TYR A 147 5.78 14.66 7.29
C TYR A 147 4.88 13.71 6.50
N MET A 148 4.42 12.65 7.15
CA MET A 148 3.59 11.61 6.54
C MET A 148 2.19 11.67 7.10
N ASN A 149 1.21 11.42 6.24
CA ASN A 149 -0.16 11.19 6.68
C ASN A 149 -0.28 9.78 7.24
N GLN A 150 -1.22 9.61 8.18
CA GLN A 150 -1.58 8.29 8.65
C GLN A 150 -2.41 7.57 7.59
N LEU A 151 -1.90 6.44 7.10
CA LEU A 151 -2.67 5.58 6.20
C LEU A 151 -3.49 4.59 7.02
N HIS A 152 -4.80 4.63 6.86
CA HIS A 152 -5.69 3.70 7.53
C HIS A 152 -5.57 2.30 6.93
N SER A 153 -5.24 1.33 7.76
CA SER A 153 -5.35 -0.11 7.45
C SER A 153 -6.74 -0.59 7.83
N ARG A 154 -7.39 -1.34 6.94
CA ARG A 154 -8.71 -1.96 7.22
C ARG A 154 -8.57 -3.41 7.66
N LEU A 155 -7.45 -4.05 7.37
CA LEU A 155 -7.18 -5.43 7.80
C LEU A 155 -6.56 -5.47 9.19
N SER A 156 -5.84 -4.41 9.57
CA SER A 156 -5.04 -4.34 10.78
C SER A 156 -5.57 -3.28 11.77
N GLU A 157 -6.90 -3.05 11.84
CA GLU A 157 -7.50 -2.16 12.85
C GLU A 157 -7.15 -2.57 14.31
N ARG A 158 -6.47 -3.72 14.53
CA ARG A 158 -5.89 -4.16 15.81
C ARG A 158 -4.38 -3.88 16.00
N ALA A 159 -3.60 -3.54 14.97
CA ALA A 159 -2.13 -3.38 15.10
C ALA A 159 -1.66 -1.93 15.23
N GLY A 160 -2.32 -1.17 16.11
CA GLY A 160 -1.78 0.07 16.67
C GLY A 160 -1.47 1.20 15.68
N LEU A 161 -1.07 2.33 16.25
CA LEU A 161 -0.66 3.52 15.51
C LEU A 161 0.47 3.19 14.51
N GLN A 162 0.43 3.85 13.35
CA GLN A 162 1.63 4.02 12.54
C GLN A 162 2.50 5.03 13.30
N VAL A 163 3.37 4.52 14.16
CA VAL A 163 4.45 5.30 14.77
C VAL A 163 5.66 5.22 13.86
#